data_AF-A0AAV7RP55-F1
#
_entry.id   AF-A0AAV7RP55-F1
#
_cell.length_a   1.000
_cell.length_b   1.000
_cell.length_c   1.000
_cell.angle_alpha   90.00
_cell.angle_beta   90.00
_cell.angle_gamma   90.00
#
_symmetry.space_group_name_H-M   'P 1'
#
loop_
_entity.id
_entity.type
_entity.pdbx_description
1 polymer ?
#
loop_
_entity_poly.entity_id
_entity_poly.type
_entity_poly.pdbx_seq_one_letter_code
_entity_poly.pdbx_strand_id
1 'polypeptide(L)'
;MDLTKAFDTISVEVLRRIMEKFGCPGKSISMVHQFHDGMLARVLDDGDSFNAFPVTNRVNQIFVLAPTLFSMKFSAMLSVTFCEYEETSIKIRYRTGRLFNLWRLQAKTKAEEDSV
;
A
#
# COMPACT_ATOMS: atom_id res chain seq x y z
N MET A 1 0.85 13.30 10.82
CA MET A 1 1.47 11.96 10.65
C MET A 1 2.62 12.08 9.69
N ASP A 2 3.78 11.52 10.05
CA ASP A 2 4.93 11.38 9.14
C ASP A 2 4.75 10.08 8.34
N LEU A 3 4.32 10.22 7.09
CA LEU A 3 3.84 9.13 6.24
C LEU A 3 4.96 8.17 5.81
N THR A 4 6.20 8.67 5.73
CA THR A 4 7.37 7.89 5.33
C THR A 4 7.76 6.89 6.41
N LYS A 5 7.76 7.31 7.68
CA LYS A 5 8.05 6.43 8.83
C LYS A 5 7.01 5.33 9.01
N ALA A 6 5.75 5.64 8.75
CA ALA A 6 4.67 4.66 8.86
C ALA A 6 4.81 3.53 7.84
N PHE A 7 5.41 3.78 6.67
CA PHE A 7 5.72 2.74 5.67
C PHE A 7 6.80 1.79 6.15
N ASP A 8 7.90 2.33 6.66
CA ASP A 8 9.06 1.56 7.10
C ASP A 8 8.75 0.62 8.30
N THR A 9 7.63 0.86 9.00
CA THR A 9 7.25 0.08 10.19
C THR A 9 6.52 -1.23 9.85
N ILE A 10 6.10 -1.46 8.60
CA ILE A 10 5.35 -2.67 8.22
C ILE A 10 6.24 -3.68 7.52
N SER A 11 6.14 -4.94 7.97
CA SER A 11 6.84 -6.05 7.31
C SER A 11 6.31 -6.29 5.90
N VAL A 12 7.21 -6.66 5.00
CA VAL A 12 6.89 -7.03 3.60
C VAL A 12 5.80 -8.12 3.54
N GLU A 13 5.80 -9.03 4.51
CA GLU A 13 4.80 -10.10 4.66
C GLU A 13 3.38 -9.56 4.95
N VAL A 14 3.25 -8.57 5.84
CA VAL A 14 1.95 -7.93 6.12
C VAL A 14 1.47 -7.15 4.91
N LEU A 15 2.37 -6.43 4.23
CA LEU A 15 2.06 -5.69 3.00
C LEU A 15 1.57 -6.65 1.90
N ARG A 16 2.23 -7.79 1.73
CA ARG A 16 1.83 -8.84 0.79
C ARG A 16 0.40 -9.32 1.04
N ARG A 17 0.07 -9.67 2.28
CA ARG A 17 -1.29 -10.13 2.66
C ARG A 17 -2.35 -9.07 2.40
N ILE A 18 -2.04 -7.80 2.67
CA ILE A 18 -2.93 -6.68 2.34
C ILE A 18 -3.17 -6.62 0.83
N MET A 19 -2.11 -6.65 0.01
CA MET A 19 -2.23 -6.64 -1.45
C MET A 19 -3.06 -7.82 -1.98
N GLU A 20 -2.87 -9.02 -1.44
CA GLU A 20 -3.68 -10.20 -1.77
C GLU A 20 -5.17 -9.99 -1.42
N LYS A 21 -5.47 -9.42 -0.26
CA LYS A 21 -6.86 -9.09 0.17
C LYS A 21 -7.52 -8.07 -0.76
N PHE A 22 -6.77 -7.08 -1.24
CA PHE A 22 -7.24 -6.12 -2.25
C PHE A 22 -7.30 -6.71 -3.67
N GLY A 23 -6.88 -7.96 -3.87
CA GLY A 23 -6.96 -8.66 -5.14
C GLY A 23 -5.89 -8.28 -6.15
N CYS A 24 -4.77 -7.68 -5.71
CA CYS A 24 -3.62 -7.38 -6.55
C CYS A 24 -3.20 -8.61 -7.39
N PRO A 25 -2.90 -8.44 -8.69
CA PRO A 25 -2.34 -9.52 -9.48
C PRO A 25 -1.02 -10.03 -8.87
N GLY A 26 -0.77 -11.34 -8.90
CA GLY A 26 0.46 -11.91 -8.34
C GLY A 26 1.74 -11.25 -8.89
N LYS A 27 1.73 -10.84 -10.17
CA LYS A 27 2.83 -10.10 -10.80
C LYS A 27 3.13 -8.76 -10.11
N SER A 28 2.11 -8.00 -9.67
CA SER A 28 2.34 -6.73 -8.97
C SER A 28 2.87 -6.95 -7.57
N ILE A 29 2.39 -7.98 -6.87
CA ILE A 29 2.91 -8.40 -5.56
C ILE A 29 4.38 -8.79 -5.67
N SER A 30 4.75 -9.60 -6.67
CA SER A 30 6.14 -10.00 -6.92
C SER A 30 7.04 -8.82 -7.25
N MET A 31 6.57 -7.86 -8.06
CA MET A 31 7.34 -6.65 -8.36
C MET A 31 7.59 -5.83 -7.09
N VAL A 32 6.56 -5.61 -6.25
CA VAL A 32 6.71 -4.89 -4.98
C VAL A 32 7.70 -5.62 -4.05
N HIS A 33 7.63 -6.95 -3.97
CA HIS A 33 8.60 -7.74 -3.20
C HIS A 33 10.03 -7.55 -3.70
N GLN A 34 10.27 -7.60 -5.01
CA GLN A 34 11.60 -7.39 -5.60
C GLN A 34 12.13 -5.96 -5.41
N PHE A 35 11.24 -4.98 -5.29
CA PHE A 35 11.64 -3.61 -4.92
C PHE A 35 12.04 -3.50 -3.44
N HIS A 36 11.53 -4.36 -2.57
CA HIS A 36 11.87 -4.39 -1.15
C HIS A 36 13.06 -5.31 -0.85
N ASP A 37 13.15 -6.47 -1.50
CA ASP A 37 14.19 -7.48 -1.28
C ASP A 37 15.42 -7.22 -2.15
N GLY A 38 16.57 -6.98 -1.52
CA GLY A 38 17.86 -6.90 -2.23
C GLY A 38 18.08 -5.61 -3.01
N MET A 39 17.29 -4.56 -2.77
CA MET A 39 17.51 -3.25 -3.38
C MET A 39 18.87 -2.68 -2.95
N LEU A 40 19.76 -2.51 -3.92
CA LEU A 40 21.03 -1.82 -3.73
C LEU A 40 20.91 -0.40 -4.32
N ALA A 41 21.16 0.62 -3.52
CA ALA A 41 21.28 1.99 -4.01
C ALA A 41 22.73 2.26 -4.42
N ARG A 42 22.89 3.07 -5.46
CA ARG A 42 24.17 3.61 -5.88
C ARG A 42 24.05 5.12 -5.92
N VAL A 43 24.98 5.83 -5.28
CA VAL A 43 25.09 7.27 -5.41
C VAL A 43 25.95 7.57 -6.63
N LEU A 44 25.47 8.45 -7.49
CA LEU A 44 26.24 9.04 -8.58
C LEU A 44 26.48 10.51 -8.19
N ASP A 45 27.73 10.91 -8.07
CA ASP A 45 28.10 12.31 -7.82
C ASP A 45 29.16 12.73 -8.81
N ASP A 46 28.91 13.83 -9.53
CA ASP A 46 29.82 14.45 -10.51
C ASP A 46 30.58 13.48 -11.46
N GLY A 47 29.90 12.41 -11.90
CA GLY A 47 30.46 11.40 -12.82
C GLY A 47 31.11 10.19 -12.14
N ASP A 48 31.35 10.23 -10.84
CA ASP A 48 31.85 9.10 -10.05
C ASP A 48 30.68 8.30 -9.45
N SER A 49 30.73 6.99 -9.67
CA SER A 49 29.75 6.06 -9.11
C SER A 49 30.33 5.40 -7.86
N PHE A 50 29.67 5.57 -6.72
CA PHE A 50 30.06 4.89 -5.48
C PHE A 50 29.65 3.42 -5.50
N ASN A 51 30.21 2.61 -4.60
CA ASN A 51 29.80 1.20 -4.47
C ASN A 51 28.33 1.09 -4.09
N ALA A 52 27.66 0.07 -4.63
CA ALA A 52 26.26 -0.17 -4.34
C ALA A 52 26.11 -0.64 -2.87
N PHE A 53 25.18 -0.04 -2.13
CA PHE A 53 24.91 -0.38 -0.73
C PHE A 53 23.46 -0.83 -0.55
N PRO A 54 23.18 -1.78 0.36
CA PRO A 54 21.82 -2.23 0.63
C PRO A 54 20.96 -1.08 1.15
N VAL A 55 19.83 -0.86 0.50
CA VAL A 55 18.82 0.08 1.00
C VAL A 55 18.08 -0.62 2.11
N THR A 56 18.50 -0.34 3.35
CA THR A 56 17.88 -0.93 4.54
C THR A 56 16.62 -0.19 4.96
N ASN A 57 16.53 1.11 4.70
CA ASN A 57 15.39 1.96 5.01
C ASN A 57 15.33 3.10 3.98
N ARG A 58 14.39 3.01 3.04
CA ARG A 58 13.76 4.12 2.30
C ARG A 58 13.08 3.54 1.07
N VAL A 59 11.75 3.64 1.06
CA VAL A 59 11.00 3.75 -0.19
C VAL A 59 11.63 4.89 -0.98
N ASN A 60 12.37 4.57 -2.04
CA ASN A 60 12.93 5.59 -2.92
C ASN A 60 11.77 6.48 -3.38
N GLN A 61 11.95 7.80 -3.33
CA GLN A 61 10.95 8.84 -3.61
C GLN A 61 10.37 8.81 -5.06
N ILE A 62 10.77 7.80 -5.83
CA ILE A 62 10.41 7.46 -7.20
C ILE A 62 9.46 6.25 -7.25
N PHE A 63 9.11 5.67 -6.10
CA PHE A 63 8.15 4.58 -6.01
C PHE A 63 6.75 5.15 -6.25
N VAL A 64 6.37 5.27 -7.53
CA VAL A 64 5.04 5.72 -7.99
C VAL A 64 3.91 4.94 -7.30
N LEU A 65 4.21 3.73 -6.81
CA LEU A 65 3.30 2.86 -6.08
C LEU A 65 3.16 3.19 -4.58
N ALA A 66 4.01 4.05 -4.00
CA ALA A 66 3.97 4.39 -2.57
C ALA A 66 2.62 4.97 -2.15
N PRO A 67 2.04 5.97 -2.86
CA PRO A 67 0.71 6.47 -2.50
C PRO A 67 -0.37 5.38 -2.59
N THR A 68 -0.29 4.50 -3.57
CA THR A 68 -1.27 3.43 -3.81
C THR A 68 -1.22 2.35 -2.73
N LEU A 69 -0.02 1.89 -2.36
CA LEU A 69 0.16 0.95 -1.26
C LEU A 69 -0.24 1.56 0.09
N PHE A 70 -0.05 2.88 0.23
CA PHE A 70 -0.44 3.61 1.44
C PHE A 70 -1.94 3.56 1.62
N SER A 71 -2.68 3.94 0.57
CA SER A 71 -4.13 3.97 0.60
C SER A 71 -4.72 2.60 0.88
N MET A 72 -4.15 1.52 0.31
CA MET A 72 -4.58 0.15 0.63
C MET A 72 -4.36 -0.19 2.10
N LYS A 73 -3.17 0.11 2.63
CA LYS A 73 -2.84 -0.12 4.04
C LYS A 73 -3.76 0.67 4.96
N PHE A 74 -3.89 1.97 4.71
CA PHE A 74 -4.72 2.86 5.51
C PHE A 74 -6.18 2.39 5.50
N SER A 75 -6.71 2.01 4.34
CA SER A 75 -8.04 1.43 4.23
C SER A 75 -8.20 0.11 5.00
N ALA A 76 -7.20 -0.77 4.98
CA ALA A 76 -7.23 -2.00 5.79
C ALA A 76 -7.23 -1.70 7.30
N MET A 77 -6.47 -0.69 7.72
CA MET A 77 -6.40 -0.27 9.12
C MET A 77 -7.72 0.36 9.58
N LEU A 78 -8.30 1.24 8.77
CA LEU A 78 -9.62 1.82 9.01
C LEU A 78 -10.71 0.75 9.10
N SER A 79 -10.68 -0.26 8.23
CA SER A 79 -11.62 -1.38 8.28
C SER A 79 -11.54 -2.17 9.58
N VAL A 80 -10.36 -2.29 10.20
CA VAL A 80 -10.24 -2.94 11.52
C VAL A 80 -10.78 -2.03 12.62
N THR A 81 -10.43 -0.74 12.60
CA THR A 81 -10.82 0.20 13.66
C THR A 81 -12.31 0.57 13.64
N PHE A 82 -12.93 0.68 12.47
CA PHE A 82 -14.35 1.06 12.37
C PHE A 82 -15.32 -0.09 12.58
N CYS A 83 -14.88 -1.35 12.48
CA CYS A 83 -15.72 -2.48 12.91
C CYS A 83 -16.00 -2.48 14.41
N GLU A 84 -15.31 -1.66 15.21
CA GLU A 84 -15.39 -1.65 16.68
C GLU A 84 -16.11 -0.41 17.26
N TYR A 85 -16.52 0.57 16.44
CA TYR A 85 -17.11 1.84 16.89
C TYR A 85 -18.43 2.16 16.18
N GLU A 86 -19.54 2.26 16.93
CA GLU A 86 -20.89 2.54 16.35
C GLU A 86 -21.51 3.91 16.74
N GLU A 87 -21.02 4.62 17.75
CA GLU A 87 -21.95 5.53 18.45
C GLU A 87 -22.04 6.99 17.97
N THR A 88 -21.11 7.55 17.18
CA THR A 88 -21.25 8.95 16.69
C THR A 88 -20.34 9.25 15.50
N SER A 89 -20.77 8.94 14.27
CA SER A 89 -19.82 8.91 13.16
C SER A 89 -20.39 9.30 11.77
N ILE A 90 -19.55 9.97 10.95
CA ILE A 90 -19.85 10.47 9.60
C ILE A 90 -19.97 9.30 8.63
N LYS A 91 -21.14 9.11 8.01
CA LYS A 91 -21.36 8.00 7.06
C LYS A 91 -20.60 8.21 5.75
N ILE A 92 -19.52 7.46 5.55
CA ILE A 92 -18.81 7.35 4.28
C ILE A 92 -19.36 6.16 3.52
N ARG A 93 -19.94 6.44 2.35
CA ARG A 93 -20.32 5.40 1.40
C ARG A 93 -19.14 5.09 0.49
N TYR A 94 -18.66 3.85 0.54
CA TYR A 94 -17.53 3.39 -0.27
C TYR A 94 -17.76 1.96 -0.78
N ARG A 95 -16.91 1.49 -1.68
CA ARG A 95 -16.97 0.10 -2.18
C ARG A 95 -15.72 -0.64 -1.71
N THR A 96 -15.88 -1.60 -0.79
CA THR A 96 -14.77 -2.48 -0.35
C THR A 96 -14.66 -3.75 -1.21
N GLY A 97 -13.54 -4.47 -1.13
CA GLY A 97 -13.29 -5.79 -1.76
C GLY A 97 -12.11 -5.82 -2.74
N ARG A 98 -12.13 -6.71 -3.75
CA ARG A 98 -11.03 -6.85 -4.73
C ARG A 98 -10.94 -5.62 -5.65
N LEU A 99 -10.12 -4.64 -5.28
CA LEU A 99 -9.87 -3.38 -6.00
C LEU A 99 -9.40 -3.61 -7.43
N PHE A 100 -8.53 -4.62 -7.64
CA PHE A 100 -7.96 -4.91 -8.95
C PHE A 100 -8.84 -5.80 -9.83
N ASN A 101 -10.07 -6.10 -9.40
CA ASN A 101 -11.06 -6.73 -10.27
C ASN A 101 -11.72 -5.66 -11.15
N LEU A 102 -11.15 -5.42 -12.34
CA LEU A 102 -11.59 -4.37 -13.26
C LEU A 102 -13.06 -4.49 -13.70
N TRP A 103 -13.62 -5.70 -13.71
CA TRP A 103 -15.05 -5.93 -13.96
C TRP A 103 -15.95 -5.16 -12.98
N ARG A 104 -15.46 -4.84 -11.77
CA ARG A 104 -16.20 -4.03 -10.78
C ARG A 104 -16.27 -2.55 -11.13
N LEU A 105 -15.31 -2.02 -11.88
CA LEU A 105 -15.40 -0.63 -12.36
C LEU A 105 -16.57 -0.45 -13.33
N GLN A 106 -16.89 -1.51 -14.05
CA GLN A 106 -18.00 -1.55 -15.01
C GLN A 106 -19.34 -2.00 -14.38
N ALA A 107 -19.32 -2.47 -13.13
CA ALA A 107 -20.50 -3.02 -12.45
C ALA A 107 -21.36 -1.93 -11.77
N LYS A 108 -22.68 -2.01 -11.97
CA LYS A 108 -23.70 -1.14 -11.33
C LYS A 108 -24.16 -1.63 -9.93
N THR A 109 -23.31 -2.29 -9.15
CA THR A 109 -23.69 -2.89 -7.84
C THR A 109 -23.63 -1.94 -6.65
N LYS A 110 -24.32 -2.25 -5.55
CA LYS A 110 -24.46 -1.38 -4.35
C LYS A 110 -23.12 -1.12 -3.64
N ALA A 111 -23.02 0.05 -3.01
CA ALA A 111 -21.89 0.47 -2.17
C ALA A 111 -22.18 0.15 -0.68
N GLU A 112 -21.13 -0.10 0.10
CA GLU A 112 -21.19 -0.19 1.55
C GLU A 112 -21.14 1.21 2.17
N GLU A 113 -21.62 1.33 3.39
CA GLU A 113 -21.70 2.59 4.13
C GLU A 113 -21.19 2.32 5.54
N ASP A 114 -20.00 2.84 5.87
CA ASP A 114 -19.47 2.82 7.24
C ASP A 114 -19.51 4.21 7.84
N SER A 115 -19.64 4.26 9.15
CA SER A 115 -19.63 5.50 9.91
C SER A 115 -18.20 5.76 10.41
N VAL A 116 -17.65 6.96 10.12
CA VAL A 116 -16.32 7.47 10.56
C VAL A 116 -16.36 8.23 11.87
#